data_AF-A0A5J4UC68-F1
#
_entry.id   AF-A0A5J4UC68-F1
#
_cell.length_a   1.000
_cell.length_b   1.000
_cell.length_c   1.000
_cell.angle_alpha   90.00
_cell.angle_beta   90.00
_cell.angle_gamma   90.00
#
_symmetry.space_group_name_H-M   'P 1'
#
loop_
_entity.id
_entity.type
_entity.pdbx_description
1 polymer ?
#
loop_
_entity_poly.entity_id
_entity_poly.type
_entity_poly.pdbx_seq_one_letter_code
_entity_poly.pdbx_strand_id
1 'polypeptide(L)'
;MAQRKQRKSKVASEQDGQQEEEPIYEEEDEEEDLGYVNGVVKIKNISVRNLKKMDWWGFGKSDPYVIFKAGDEQQKTTTAMNSLSYDYKDEEYDLIYNPLKMQGKKDIEVEVWDYDALSAHDIIGSVNVD
;
A
#
# COMPACT_ATOMS: atom_id res chain seq x y z
N MET A 1 0.68 -4.53 -35.24
CA MET A 1 -0.36 -5.54 -34.99
C MET A 1 0.26 -6.62 -34.10
N ALA A 2 0.20 -6.46 -32.79
CA ALA A 2 0.68 -7.47 -31.85
C ALA A 2 -0.40 -8.54 -31.68
N GLN A 3 -0.02 -9.81 -31.83
CA GLN A 3 -0.94 -10.95 -31.68
C GLN A 3 -1.05 -11.32 -30.20
N ARG A 4 -2.23 -11.07 -29.63
CA ARG A 4 -2.68 -11.49 -28.30
C ARG A 4 -2.46 -12.99 -28.12
N LYS A 5 -1.54 -13.39 -27.25
CA LYS A 5 -1.21 -14.80 -27.01
C LYS A 5 -1.95 -15.30 -25.76
N GLN A 6 -3.24 -15.60 -25.91
CA GLN A 6 -4.05 -16.18 -24.84
C GLN A 6 -3.46 -17.53 -24.40
N ARG A 7 -2.95 -17.63 -23.18
CA ARG A 7 -2.68 -18.92 -22.54
C ARG A 7 -3.95 -19.41 -21.85
N LYS A 8 -4.50 -20.51 -22.33
CA LYS A 8 -5.59 -21.24 -21.65
C LYS A 8 -4.97 -22.20 -20.62
N SER A 9 -5.20 -21.95 -19.33
CA SER A 9 -4.99 -22.95 -18.28
C SER A 9 -6.26 -23.81 -18.13
N LYS A 10 -6.10 -25.12 -17.91
CA LYS A 10 -7.18 -26.05 -17.58
C LYS A 10 -6.97 -26.53 -16.15
N VAL A 11 -7.91 -26.26 -15.27
CA VAL A 11 -7.98 -26.94 -13.96
C VAL A 11 -9.18 -27.88 -14.03
N ALA A 12 -8.91 -29.18 -13.97
CA ALA A 12 -9.93 -30.21 -13.89
C ALA A 12 -10.17 -30.55 -12.41
N SER A 13 -11.39 -30.37 -11.94
CA SER A 13 -11.89 -31.02 -10.72
C SER A 13 -12.93 -32.05 -11.10
N GLU A 14 -12.69 -33.32 -10.76
CA GLU A 14 -13.61 -34.42 -11.00
C GLU A 14 -14.80 -34.34 -10.04
N GLN A 15 -16.02 -34.24 -10.58
CA GLN A 15 -17.17 -35.07 -10.19
C GLN A 15 -18.35 -34.89 -11.17
N ASP A 16 -19.02 -36.02 -11.36
CA ASP A 16 -20.06 -36.38 -12.32
C ASP A 16 -21.20 -35.33 -12.48
N GLY A 17 -21.53 -34.99 -13.74
CA GLY A 17 -22.76 -34.27 -14.10
C GLY A 17 -22.56 -32.91 -14.80
N GLN A 18 -22.52 -32.95 -16.14
CA GLN A 18 -22.75 -31.86 -17.11
C GLN A 18 -22.62 -30.42 -16.57
N GLN A 19 -21.43 -29.82 -16.74
CA GLN A 19 -21.25 -28.36 -16.64
C GLN A 19 -20.53 -27.85 -17.90
N GLU A 20 -21.08 -26.79 -18.47
CA GLU A 20 -20.48 -26.04 -19.58
C GLU A 20 -19.17 -25.40 -19.08
N GLU A 21 -18.05 -25.74 -19.72
CA GLU A 21 -16.74 -25.15 -19.41
C GLU A 21 -16.72 -23.68 -19.89
N GLU A 22 -17.05 -22.74 -19.00
CA GLU A 22 -16.78 -21.31 -19.23
C GLU A 22 -15.27 -21.08 -19.15
N PRO A 23 -14.62 -20.58 -20.23
CA PRO A 23 -13.19 -20.28 -20.17
C PRO A 23 -12.95 -19.11 -19.20
N ILE A 24 -12.19 -19.36 -18.14
CA ILE A 24 -11.67 -18.30 -17.28
C ILE A 24 -10.62 -17.55 -18.08
N TYR A 25 -10.92 -16.29 -18.42
CA TYR A 25 -9.94 -15.38 -19.00
C TYR A 25 -9.17 -14.76 -17.83
N GLU A 26 -7.93 -15.20 -17.62
CA GLU A 26 -6.95 -14.41 -16.88
C GLU A 26 -6.67 -13.17 -17.75
N GLU A 27 -7.27 -12.04 -17.38
CA GLU A 27 -6.87 -10.73 -17.90
C GLU A 27 -5.46 -10.46 -17.36
N GLU A 28 -4.45 -10.94 -18.09
CA GLU A 28 -3.12 -10.38 -17.97
C GLU A 28 -3.27 -8.89 -18.34
N ASP A 29 -3.19 -8.01 -17.34
CA ASP A 29 -3.01 -6.58 -17.53
C ASP A 29 -1.75 -6.40 -18.38
N GLU A 30 -1.90 -6.46 -19.70
CA GLU A 30 -0.93 -5.96 -20.65
C GLU A 30 -0.86 -4.46 -20.36
N GLU A 31 0.03 -4.08 -19.42
CA GLU A 31 0.50 -2.71 -19.26
C GLU A 31 0.94 -2.27 -20.66
N GLU A 32 0.05 -1.61 -21.41
CA GLU A 32 0.40 -1.02 -22.69
C GLU A 32 1.61 -0.14 -22.40
N ASP A 33 2.74 -0.46 -23.03
CA ASP A 33 3.99 0.29 -22.92
C ASP A 33 3.78 1.66 -23.59
N LEU A 34 3.02 2.53 -22.91
CA LEU A 34 2.66 3.87 -23.31
C LEU A 34 3.86 4.83 -23.20
N GLY A 35 5.06 4.30 -22.89
CA GLY A 35 6.30 5.05 -22.77
C GLY A 35 6.37 5.93 -21.52
N TYR A 36 5.54 5.68 -20.51
CA TYR A 36 5.63 6.38 -19.23
C TYR A 36 6.90 5.97 -18.48
N VAL A 37 7.64 6.95 -17.99
CA VAL A 37 8.79 6.73 -17.13
C VAL A 37 8.37 6.77 -15.67
N ASN A 38 8.88 5.85 -14.87
CA ASN A 38 8.68 5.89 -13.42
C ASN A 38 9.40 7.12 -12.82
N GLY A 39 8.71 7.80 -11.91
CA GLY A 39 9.28 8.82 -11.05
C GLY A 39 9.74 8.24 -9.71
N VAL A 40 10.49 9.03 -8.94
CA VAL A 40 10.86 8.71 -7.55
C VAL A 40 10.48 9.88 -6.65
N VAL A 41 9.64 9.61 -5.66
CA VAL A 41 9.31 10.55 -4.59
C VAL A 41 10.22 10.25 -3.41
N LYS A 42 11.08 11.22 -3.06
CA LYS A 42 12.07 11.08 -1.98
C LYS A 42 11.54 11.75 -0.71
N ILE A 43 11.35 10.96 0.35
CA ILE A 43 10.69 11.35 1.60
C ILE A 43 11.74 11.43 2.70
N LYS A 44 11.80 12.58 3.40
CA LYS A 44 12.80 12.89 4.43
C LYS A 44 12.21 13.78 5.52
N ASN A 45 12.94 13.97 6.62
CA ASN A 45 12.57 14.85 7.74
C ASN A 45 11.20 14.49 8.36
N ILE A 46 10.99 13.20 8.59
CA ILE A 46 9.70 12.66 8.99
C ILE A 46 9.53 12.83 10.50
N SER A 47 8.40 13.41 10.90
CA SER A 47 8.08 13.57 12.32
C SER A 47 6.58 13.58 12.56
N VAL A 48 6.18 13.07 13.72
CA VAL A 48 4.80 13.12 14.21
C VAL A 48 4.74 13.95 15.49
N ARG A 49 3.63 14.64 15.71
CA ARG A 49 3.44 15.55 16.86
C ARG A 49 2.03 15.49 17.38
N ASN A 50 1.89 15.54 18.70
CA ASN A 50 0.61 15.69 19.40
C ASN A 50 -0.46 14.68 18.93
N LEU A 51 -0.05 13.43 18.70
CA LEU A 51 -0.97 12.40 18.26
C LEU A 51 -2.04 12.11 19.31
N LYS A 52 -3.22 11.72 18.83
CA LYS A 52 -4.29 11.21 19.68
C LYS A 52 -3.83 9.89 20.29
N LYS A 53 -4.03 9.74 21.60
CA LYS A 53 -3.79 8.48 22.30
C LYS A 53 -4.86 7.46 21.90
N MET A 54 -4.46 6.28 21.41
CA MET A 54 -5.40 5.23 21.00
C MET A 54 -5.46 4.03 21.96
N ASP A 55 -4.50 3.84 22.89
CA ASP A 55 -4.46 2.66 23.79
C ASP A 55 -5.80 2.33 24.49
N TRP A 56 -6.39 1.20 24.09
CA TRP A 56 -7.72 0.74 24.50
C TRP A 56 -7.83 0.41 26.00
N TRP A 57 -6.75 -0.02 26.67
CA TRP A 57 -6.78 -0.44 28.08
C TRP A 57 -6.17 0.57 29.06
N GLY A 58 -5.83 1.78 28.60
CA GLY A 58 -5.40 2.88 29.48
C GLY A 58 -3.97 2.80 30.04
N PHE A 59 -3.19 1.76 29.75
CA PHE A 59 -1.76 1.69 30.04
C PHE A 59 -0.96 1.89 28.75
N GLY A 60 -0.20 2.98 28.66
CA GLY A 60 0.61 3.29 27.48
C GLY A 60 0.38 4.71 26.96
N LYS A 61 1.16 5.08 25.94
CA LYS A 61 0.80 6.03 24.88
C LYS A 61 0.86 5.20 23.58
N SER A 62 0.30 5.75 22.51
CA SER A 62 0.43 5.17 21.17
C SER A 62 1.87 4.83 20.78
N ASP A 63 2.00 3.81 19.96
CA ASP A 63 3.19 3.31 19.27
C ASP A 63 3.13 3.67 17.76
N PRO A 64 3.29 4.95 17.36
CA PRO A 64 2.98 5.37 16.00
C PRO A 64 4.02 4.94 14.95
N TYR A 65 3.53 4.66 13.74
CA TYR A 65 4.31 4.59 12.51
C TYR A 65 3.58 5.26 11.34
N VAL A 66 4.32 5.66 10.32
CA VAL A 66 3.78 6.34 9.13
C VAL A 66 3.92 5.44 7.90
N ILE A 67 2.87 5.36 7.08
CA ILE A 67 2.88 4.71 5.76
C ILE A 67 2.76 5.80 4.69
N PHE A 68 3.59 5.70 3.66
CA PHE A 68 3.50 6.50 2.42
C PHE A 68 3.10 5.58 1.27
N LYS A 69 2.08 5.93 0.49
CA LYS A 69 1.56 5.10 -0.60
C LYS A 69 1.46 5.86 -1.92
N ALA A 70 1.84 5.17 -2.99
CA ALA A 70 1.68 5.58 -4.38
C ALA A 70 1.05 4.41 -5.15
N GLY A 71 -0.29 4.33 -5.15
CA GLY A 71 -1.01 3.18 -5.69
C GLY A 71 -0.70 1.94 -4.86
N ASP A 72 -0.15 0.90 -5.51
CA ASP A 72 0.26 -0.34 -4.84
C ASP A 72 1.64 -0.26 -4.18
N GLU A 73 2.43 0.76 -4.50
CA GLU A 73 3.75 0.97 -3.90
C GLU A 73 3.59 1.61 -2.52
N GLN A 74 4.27 1.08 -1.50
CA GLN A 74 4.23 1.65 -0.16
C GLN A 74 5.58 1.58 0.56
N GLN A 75 5.84 2.56 1.41
CA GLN A 75 6.96 2.60 2.34
C GLN A 75 6.46 2.88 3.75
N LYS A 76 7.15 2.34 4.76
CA LYS A 76 6.75 2.45 6.17
C LYS A 76 7.94 2.79 7.07
N THR A 77 7.72 3.69 8.02
CA THR A 77 8.69 4.04 9.06
C THR A 77 8.89 2.93 10.08
N THR A 78 9.93 3.03 10.90
CA THR A 78 9.97 2.28 12.16
C THR A 78 8.78 2.66 13.06
N THR A 79 8.49 1.81 14.05
CA THR A 79 7.47 2.10 15.07
C THR A 79 8.11 2.84 16.23
N ALA A 80 7.59 4.02 16.57
CA ALA A 80 8.02 4.78 17.72
C ALA A 80 7.32 4.27 18.98
N MET A 81 8.05 3.67 19.92
CA MET A 81 7.42 3.09 21.10
C MET A 81 6.97 4.15 22.12
N ASN A 82 5.72 4.05 22.57
CA ASN A 82 5.09 4.80 23.67
C ASN A 82 5.33 6.31 23.53
N SER A 83 4.97 6.86 22.36
CA SER A 83 5.22 8.24 22.00
C SER A 83 4.07 8.88 21.22
N LEU A 84 3.68 10.10 21.62
CA LEU A 84 2.72 10.93 20.88
C LEU A 84 3.42 11.98 19.99
N SER A 85 4.75 12.08 20.10
CA SER A 85 5.58 13.01 19.34
C SER A 85 6.95 12.37 19.13
N TYR A 86 7.31 12.07 17.88
CA TYR A 86 8.54 11.36 17.56
C TYR A 86 9.19 11.88 16.28
N ASP A 87 10.52 11.81 16.26
CA ASP A 87 11.35 12.13 15.09
C ASP A 87 11.94 10.83 14.55
N TYR A 88 11.55 10.46 13.34
CA TYR A 88 12.11 9.31 12.62
C TYR A 88 13.44 9.74 11.98
N LYS A 89 14.42 10.00 12.85
CA LYS A 89 15.73 10.50 12.45
C LYS A 89 16.44 9.45 11.59
N ASP A 90 17.12 9.94 10.55
CA ASP A 90 17.89 9.13 9.61
C ASP A 90 17.06 8.14 8.78
N GLU A 91 15.73 8.22 8.84
CA GLU A 91 14.84 7.48 7.96
C GLU A 91 14.54 8.30 6.71
N GLU A 92 14.92 7.74 5.56
CA GLU A 92 14.65 8.30 4.24
C GLU A 92 14.11 7.20 3.33
N TYR A 93 13.10 7.52 2.54
CA TYR A 93 12.43 6.55 1.67
C TYR A 93 12.38 7.06 0.23
N ASP A 94 12.65 6.17 -0.71
CA ASP A 94 12.38 6.37 -2.12
C ASP A 94 11.11 5.57 -2.47
N LEU A 95 10.05 6.30 -2.80
CA LEU A 95 8.77 5.74 -3.20
C LEU A 95 8.66 5.83 -4.73
N ILE A 96 8.51 4.69 -5.39
CA ILE A 96 8.41 4.63 -6.85
C ILE A 96 7.03 5.10 -7.28
N TYR A 97 6.99 6.13 -8.11
CA TYR A 97 5.77 6.62 -8.72
C TYR A 97 5.65 6.05 -10.13
N ASN A 98 4.71 5.13 -10.34
CA ASN A 98 4.38 4.61 -11.66
C ASN A 98 3.03 5.19 -12.12
N PRO A 99 2.99 6.08 -13.13
CA PRO A 99 1.74 6.69 -13.62
C PRO A 99 0.65 5.69 -14.02
N LEU A 100 1.03 4.50 -14.53
CA LEU A 100 0.09 3.45 -14.94
C LEU A 100 -0.61 2.83 -13.72
N LYS A 101 0.18 2.47 -12.69
CA LYS A 101 -0.34 1.90 -11.44
C LYS A 101 -1.13 2.90 -10.61
N MET A 102 -0.78 4.18 -10.74
CA MET A 102 -1.49 5.28 -10.11
C MET A 102 -2.85 5.57 -10.78
N GLN A 103 -3.16 4.98 -11.95
CA GLN A 103 -4.37 5.26 -12.73
C GLN A 103 -4.55 6.77 -13.00
N GLY A 104 -3.43 7.49 -13.20
CA GLY A 104 -3.42 8.94 -13.40
C GLY A 104 -3.62 9.79 -12.13
N LYS A 105 -3.77 9.19 -10.94
CA LYS A 105 -3.69 9.93 -9.68
C LYS A 105 -2.26 10.43 -9.46
N LYS A 106 -2.13 11.62 -8.91
CA LYS A 106 -0.85 12.25 -8.59
C LYS A 106 -0.57 12.30 -7.10
N ASP A 107 -1.61 12.15 -6.29
CA ASP A 107 -1.52 12.30 -4.86
C ASP A 107 -0.80 11.12 -4.19
N ILE A 108 0.06 11.43 -3.24
CA ILE A 108 0.67 10.45 -2.33
C ILE A 108 -0.17 10.39 -1.06
N GLU A 109 -0.65 9.19 -0.71
CA GLU A 109 -1.39 8.98 0.52
C GLU A 109 -0.40 8.79 1.68
N VAL A 110 -0.64 9.51 2.77
CA VAL A 110 0.15 9.43 4.00
C VAL A 110 -0.78 9.06 5.14
N GLU A 111 -0.47 7.96 5.82
CA GLU A 111 -1.27 7.45 6.93
C GLU A 111 -0.43 7.32 8.19
N VAL A 112 -0.98 7.71 9.33
CA VAL A 112 -0.39 7.49 10.64
C VAL A 112 -1.21 6.44 11.36
N TRP A 113 -0.53 5.40 11.83
CA TRP A 113 -1.12 4.23 12.48
C TRP A 113 -0.53 4.04 13.87
N ASP A 114 -1.32 3.49 14.78
CA ASP A 114 -0.90 3.01 16.08
C ASP A 114 -0.62 1.50 16.01
N TYR A 115 0.57 1.06 16.42
CA TYR A 115 0.90 -0.36 16.46
C TYR A 115 0.33 -1.00 17.74
N ASP A 116 -0.46 -2.06 17.58
CA ASP A 116 -0.96 -2.87 18.69
C ASP A 116 -0.40 -4.29 18.64
N ALA A 117 0.22 -4.73 19.73
CA ALA A 117 0.83 -6.06 19.78
C ALA A 117 -0.19 -7.22 19.86
N LEU A 118 -1.40 -6.95 20.37
CA LEU A 118 -2.40 -7.97 20.70
C LEU A 118 -3.75 -7.76 19.99
N SER A 119 -3.89 -6.70 19.20
CA SER A 119 -5.09 -6.37 18.44
C SER A 119 -4.74 -5.88 17.04
N ALA A 120 -5.75 -5.58 16.23
CA ALA A 120 -5.53 -4.85 14.98
C ALA A 120 -5.00 -3.45 15.29
N HIS A 121 -4.15 -2.95 14.41
CA HIS A 121 -3.58 -1.60 14.51
C HIS A 121 -4.64 -0.55 14.23
N ASP A 122 -4.65 0.52 15.01
CA ASP A 122 -5.62 1.60 14.86
C ASP A 122 -5.11 2.71 13.93
N ILE A 123 -5.95 3.19 13.02
CA ILE A 123 -5.62 4.38 12.22
C ILE A 123 -5.79 5.64 13.08
N ILE A 124 -4.74 6.48 13.13
CA ILE A 124 -4.77 7.76 13.84
C ILE A 124 -5.25 8.88 12.89
N GLY A 125 -4.80 8.86 11.64
CA GLY A 125 -5.24 9.80 10.60
C GLY A 125 -4.58 9.57 9.25
N SER A 126 -5.14 10.16 8.19
CA SER A 126 -4.62 10.09 6.83
C SER A 126 -4.77 11.41 6.08
N VAL A 127 -3.94 11.61 5.06
CA VAL A 127 -4.00 12.76 4.15
C VAL A 127 -3.48 12.37 2.76
N ASN A 128 -4.06 12.96 1.72
CA ASN A 128 -3.54 12.89 0.35
C ASN A 128 -2.76 14.18 0.03
N VAL A 129 -1.54 14.04 -0.46
CA VAL A 129 -0.64 15.16 -0.79
C VAL A 129 -0.42 15.19 -2.29
N ASP A 130 -0.82 16.29 -2.93
CA ASP A 130 -0.64 16.59 -4.37
C ASP A 130 0.75 17.21 -4.65
#